data_AF-S6SZB1-F1
#
_entry.id   AF-S6SZB1-F1
#
_cell.length_a   1.000
_cell.length_b   1.000
_cell.length_c   1.000
_cell.angle_alpha   90.00
_cell.angle_beta   90.00
_cell.angle_gamma   90.00
#
_symmetry.space_group_name_H-M   'P 1'
#
loop_
_entity.id
_entity.type
_entity.pdbx_description
1 polymer ?
#
loop_
_entity_poly.entity_id
_entity_poly.type
_entity_poly.pdbx_seq_one_letter_code
_entity_poly.pdbx_strand_id
1 'polypeptide(L)' 'MSQILNVTLITETFTPEINGVANTLGRLCDGLRLRGHRVELVRPRQSDEINSGAADDLMLCRGWPIPGYPGL' A
#
# COMPACT_ATOMS: atom_id res chain seq x y z
N MET A 1 25.11 9.46 -9.08
CA MET A 1 23.67 9.71 -9.28
C MET A 1 22.91 8.50 -8.79
N SER A 2 21.85 8.68 -8.00
CA SER A 2 20.95 7.56 -7.61
C SER A 2 20.18 7.11 -8.85
N GLN A 3 20.12 5.81 -9.13
CA GLN A 3 19.29 5.27 -10.21
C GLN A 3 17.81 5.50 -9.86
N ILE A 4 17.00 5.93 -10.83
CA ILE A 4 15.54 5.97 -10.69
C ILE A 4 14.99 4.56 -10.88
N LEU A 5 14.04 4.16 -10.04
CA LEU A 5 13.50 2.80 -9.99
C LEU A 5 11.97 2.84 -10.07
N ASN A 6 11.40 1.74 -10.57
CA ASN A 6 9.98 1.43 -10.44
C ASN A 6 9.83 0.36 -9.36
N VAL A 7 9.09 0.67 -8.30
CA VAL A 7 8.91 -0.19 -7.13
C VAL A 7 7.43 -0.50 -6.95
N THR A 8 7.06 -1.77 -6.96
CA THR A 8 5.71 -2.21 -6.63
C THR A 8 5.70 -2.73 -5.20
N LEU A 9 4.99 -2.04 -4.31
CA LEU A 9 4.77 -2.46 -2.92
C LEU A 9 3.48 -3.29 -2.84
N ILE A 10 3.61 -4.56 -2.46
CA ILE A 10 2.46 -5.46 -2.23
C ILE A 10 2.36 -5.69 -0.73
N THR A 11 1.22 -5.33 -0.13
CA THR A 11 1.04 -5.38 1.33
C THR A 11 -0.40 -5.70 1.70
N GLU A 12 -0.57 -6.45 2.79
CA GLU A 12 -1.88 -6.69 3.42
C GLU A 12 -2.42 -5.43 4.13
N THR A 13 -1.52 -4.57 4.63
CA THR A 13 -1.87 -3.37 5.40
C THR A 13 -1.29 -2.11 4.77
N PHE A 14 -2.11 -1.07 4.67
CA PHE A 14 -1.71 0.29 4.30
C PHE A 14 -2.78 1.27 4.76
N THR A 15 -2.51 2.58 4.67
CA THR A 15 -3.53 3.62 4.85
C THR A 15 -4.82 3.26 4.06
N PRO A 16 -6.01 3.30 4.68
CA PRO A 16 -6.34 4.02 5.93
C PRO A 16 -6.12 3.29 7.28
N GLU A 17 -5.50 2.11 7.31
CA GLU A 17 -5.13 1.49 8.60
C GLU A 17 -4.13 2.34 9.39
N ILE A 18 -4.30 2.38 10.72
CA ILE A 18 -3.50 3.21 11.64
C ILE A 18 -2.42 2.44 12.40
N ASN A 19 -2.18 1.17 12.03
CA ASN A 19 -1.18 0.35 12.71
C ASN A 19 0.26 0.76 12.36
N GLY A 20 1.22 0.27 13.15
CA GLY A 20 2.64 0.62 13.00
C GLY A 20 3.23 0.24 11.63
N VAL A 21 2.72 -0.84 11.02
CA VAL A 21 3.18 -1.31 9.70
C VAL A 21 2.69 -0.37 8.60
N ALA A 22 1.40 -0.04 8.58
CA ALA A 22 0.82 0.93 7.64
C ALA A 22 1.58 2.26 7.67
N ASN A 23 1.85 2.78 8.87
CA ASN A 23 2.60 4.04 9.05
C ASN A 23 4.04 3.95 8.51
N THR A 24 4.73 2.83 8.75
CA THR A 24 6.11 2.63 8.27
C THR A 24 6.14 2.52 6.74
N LEU A 25 5.20 1.77 6.16
CA LEU A 25 5.09 1.62 4.71
C LEU A 25 4.71 2.94 4.02
N GLY A 26 3.82 3.73 4.60
CA GLY A 26 3.50 5.07 4.10
C GLY A 26 4.75 5.96 4.01
N ARG A 27 5.53 6.04 5.10
CA ARG A 27 6.79 6.80 5.14
C ARG A 27 7.83 6.30 4.12
N LEU A 28 7.91 4.98 3.91
CA LEU A 28 8.79 4.38 2.90
C LEU A 28 8.36 4.80 1.49
N CYS A 29 7.07 4.68 1.16
CA CYS A 29 6.54 5.11 -0.14
C CYS A 29 6.81 6.59 -0.40
N ASP A 30 6.56 7.45 0.59
CA ASP A 30 6.81 8.88 0.49
C ASP A 30 8.31 9.17 0.30
N GLY A 31 9.18 8.52 1.06
CA GLY A 31 10.63 8.65 0.92
C GLY A 31 11.14 8.22 -0.46
N LEU A 32 10.60 7.14 -1.02
CA LEU A 32 10.93 6.66 -2.36
C LEU A 32 10.46 7.65 -3.44
N ARG A 33 9.22 8.15 -3.33
CA ARG A 33 8.67 9.15 -4.26
C ARG A 33 9.47 10.45 -4.22
N LEU A 34 9.83 10.94 -3.03
CA LEU A 34 10.67 12.14 -2.85
C LEU A 34 12.06 12.02 -3.50
N ARG A 35 12.57 10.79 -3.62
CA ARG A 35 13.84 10.51 -4.32
C ARG A 35 13.68 10.33 -5.84
N GLY A 36 12.47 10.49 -6.36
CA GLY A 36 12.15 10.37 -7.78
C GLY A 36 11.85 8.95 -8.25
N HIS A 37 11.68 7.98 -7.35
CA HIS A 37 11.25 6.63 -7.73
C HIS A 37 9.74 6.60 -7.99
N ARG A 38 9.30 5.79 -8.96
CA ARG A 38 7.88 5.49 -9.16
C ARG A 38 7.49 4.38 -8.19
N VAL A 39 6.40 4.58 -7.45
CA VAL A 39 5.92 3.62 -6.45
C VAL A 39 4.46 3.27 -6.73
N GLU A 40 4.25 2.02 -7.12
CA GLU A 40 2.94 1.40 -7.25
C GLU A 40 2.60 0.65 -5.96
N LEU A 41 1.33 0.69 -5.55
CA LEU A 41 0.84 0.06 -4.34
C LEU A 41 -0.26 -0.95 -4.69
N VAL A 42 -0.11 -2.17 -4.20
CA VAL A 42 -1.13 -3.22 -4.24
C VAL A 42 -1.51 -3.57 -2.81
N ARG A 43 -2.78 -3.40 -2.45
CA ARG A 43 -3.29 -3.78 -1.13
C ARG A 43 -4.75 -4.23 -1.14
N PRO A 44 -5.21 -4.98 -0.13
CA PRO A 44 -6.62 -5.26 0.06
C PRO A 44 -7.47 -4.00 0.12
N ARG A 45 -8.66 -4.05 -0.49
CA ARG A 45 -9.71 -3.06 -0.29
C ARG A 45 -10.23 -3.17 1.14
N GLN A 46 -10.32 -2.04 1.84
CA GLN A 46 -10.90 -1.97 3.18
C GLN A 46 -12.40 -1.69 3.11
N SER A 47 -13.17 -2.20 4.07
CA SER A 47 -14.64 -2.20 4.05
C SER A 47 -15.26 -0.81 3.98
N ASP A 48 -14.63 0.18 4.61
CA ASP A 48 -15.13 1.56 4.71
C ASP A 48 -14.56 2.49 3.63
N GLU A 49 -13.82 1.94 2.67
CA GLU A 49 -13.21 2.72 1.60
C GLU A 49 -14.25 3.08 0.53
N ILE A 50 -14.70 4.33 0.56
CA ILE A 50 -15.48 4.92 -0.55
C ILE A 50 -14.61 4.87 -1.79
N ASN A 51 -15.18 4.55 -2.96
CA ASN A 51 -14.48 4.61 -4.26
C ASN A 51 -13.99 6.03 -4.58
N SER A 52 -12.94 6.48 -3.91
CA SER A 52 -12.00 7.47 -4.42
C SER A 52 -11.36 6.83 -5.65
N GLY A 53 -11.57 7.42 -6.83
CA GLY A 53 -11.17 6.87 -8.12
C GLY A 53 -9.75 6.26 -8.10
N ALA A 54 -9.56 5.23 -8.91
CA ALA A 54 -8.28 4.53 -9.01
C ALA A 54 -7.15 5.55 -9.26
N ALA A 55 -6.28 5.76 -8.27
CA ALA A 55 -5.01 6.41 -8.54
C ALA A 55 -4.23 5.49 -9.49
N ASP A 56 -3.55 6.04 -10.49
CA ASP A 56 -2.81 5.26 -11.51
C ASP A 56 -1.77 4.31 -10.89
N ASP A 57 -1.33 4.62 -9.66
CA ASP A 57 -0.33 3.87 -8.91
C ASP A 57 -0.94 3.03 -7.78
N LEU A 58 -2.26 2.83 -7.72
CA LEU A 58 -2.96 2.05 -6.69
C LEU A 58 -3.83 0.95 -7.31
N MET A 59 -3.53 -0.30 -6.96
CA MET A 59 -4.36 -1.46 -7.26
C MET A 59 -4.99 -2.02 -5.97
N LEU A 60 -6.30 -1.91 -5.86
CA LEU A 60 -7.06 -2.54 -4.78
C LEU A 60 -7.45 -3.97 -5.15
N CYS A 61 -7.04 -4.94 -4.34
CA CYS A 61 -7.41 -6.35 -4.48
C CYS A 61 -8.39 -6.78 -3.38
N ARG A 62 -8.89 -8.03 -3.45
CA ARG A 62 -9.64 -8.62 -2.34
C ARG A 62 -8.64 -9.19 -1.33
N GLY A 63 -8.81 -8.87 -0.05
CA GLY A 63 -8.10 -9.57 1.03
C GLY A 63 -8.56 -11.02 1.13
N TRP A 64 -7.69 -11.88 1.65
CA TRP A 64 -7.99 -13.28 1.92
C TRP A 64 -7.78 -13.57 3.40
N PRO A 65 -8.67 -14.36 4.03
CA PRO A 65 -8.51 -14.70 5.44
C PRO A 65 -7.20 -15.45 5.65
N ILE A 66 -6.43 -15.06 6.66
CA ILE A 66 -5.17 -15.70 6.99
C ILE A 66 -5.45 -16.97 7.81
N PRO A 67 -5.05 -18.17 7.36
CA PRO A 67 -5.25 -19.40 8.11
C PRO A 67 -4.63 -19.31 9.51
N GLY A 68 -5.43 -19.55 10.54
CA GLY A 68 -5.01 -19.46 11.95
C GLY A 68 -5.20 -18.10 12.61
N TYR A 69 -5.71 -17.09 11.89
CA TYR A 69 -5.89 -15.73 12.40
C TYR A 69 -7.31 -15.20 12.08
N PRO A 70 -8.35 -15.63 12.83
CA PRO A 70 -9.72 -15.18 12.59
C PRO A 70 -9.87 -13.68 12.87
N GLY A 71 -10.45 -12.95 11.91
CA GLY A 71 -10.65 -11.49 12.01
C GLY A 71 -9.46 -10.65 11.52
N LEU A 72 -8.43 -11.30 10.97
CA LEU A 72 -7.36 -10.70 10.18
C LEU A 72 -7.55 -11.07 8.70
#